data_AF-A0A7J0DFR2-F1
#
_entry.id   AF-A0A7J0DFR2-F1
#
_cell.length_a   1.000
_cell.length_b   1.000
_cell.length_c   1.000
_cell.angle_alpha   90.00
_cell.angle_beta   90.00
_cell.angle_gamma   90.00
#
_symmetry.space_group_name_H-M   'P 1'
#
loop_
_entity.id
_entity.type
_entity.pdbx_description
1 polymer ?
#
loop_
_entity_poly.entity_id
_entity_poly.type
_entity_poly.pdbx_seq_one_letter_code
_entity_poly.pdbx_strand_id
1 'polypeptide(L)'
;MGSNKLEVSVEVLPYLRVYKDGTIERIAGNEVSPADLDPQTGVVSKDIVIIPETGVSARLYRPNLTSEHKKLPLVMETEGEDHVFHIFNPNCEKALNMMKCLASFINQE
;
A
#
# COMPACT_ATOMS: atom_id res chain seq x y z
N MET A 1 -14.80 38.95 11.94
CA MET A 1 -15.23 37.54 11.91
C MET A 1 -14.12 36.71 12.53
N GLY A 2 -14.38 36.03 13.65
CA GLY A 2 -13.37 35.26 14.36
C GLY A 2 -13.04 33.98 13.59
N SER A 3 -11.76 33.76 13.31
CA SER A 3 -11.27 32.46 12.84
C SER A 3 -11.48 31.46 13.97
N ASN A 4 -12.37 30.49 13.78
CA ASN A 4 -12.45 29.33 14.66
C ASN A 4 -11.13 28.57 14.55
N LYS A 5 -10.32 28.62 15.61
CA LYS A 5 -9.08 27.86 15.69
C LYS A 5 -9.45 26.38 15.82
N LEU A 6 -9.13 25.59 14.80
CA LEU A 6 -9.35 24.14 14.82
C LEU A 6 -8.51 23.52 15.95
N GLU A 7 -9.15 22.72 16.80
CA GLU A 7 -8.51 22.09 17.94
C GLU A 7 -8.07 20.67 17.58
N VAL A 8 -6.78 20.36 17.79
CA VAL A 8 -6.19 19.06 17.48
C VAL A 8 -6.56 18.05 18.57
N SER A 9 -7.02 16.87 18.17
CA SER A 9 -7.32 15.74 19.06
C SER A 9 -6.15 14.77 19.16
N VAL A 10 -5.53 14.43 18.03
CA VAL A 10 -4.37 13.52 17.95
C VAL A 10 -3.38 14.09 16.95
N GLU A 11 -2.10 14.05 17.29
CA GLU A 11 -1.01 14.48 16.42
C GLU A 11 0.02 13.35 16.28
N VAL A 12 0.36 13.03 15.03
CA VAL A 12 1.37 12.02 14.67
C VAL A 12 2.34 12.67 13.69
N LEU A 13 3.17 13.60 14.18
CA LEU A 13 4.16 14.27 13.33
C LEU A 13 5.26 13.29 12.86
N PRO A 14 5.77 13.45 11.62
CA PRO A 14 5.42 14.46 10.62
C PRO A 14 4.22 14.07 9.72
N TYR A 15 3.49 13.00 10.03
CA TYR A 15 2.59 12.32 9.10
C TYR A 15 1.19 12.93 9.05
N LEU A 16 0.52 13.12 10.18
CA LEU A 16 -0.87 13.60 10.20
C LEU A 16 -1.28 14.31 11.48
N ARG A 17 -2.36 15.09 11.39
CA ARG A 17 -3.15 15.62 12.50
C ARG A 17 -4.60 15.20 12.35
N VAL A 18 -5.21 14.84 13.48
CA VAL A 18 -6.65 14.62 13.61
C VAL A 18 -7.21 15.77 14.44
N TYR A 19 -8.27 16.40 13.96
CA TYR A 19 -8.97 17.49 14.63
C TYR A 19 -10.18 16.96 15.40
N LYS A 20 -10.65 17.70 16.41
CA LYS A 20 -11.83 17.31 17.21
C LYS A 20 -13.13 17.25 16.41
N ASP A 21 -13.21 17.96 15.29
CA ASP A 21 -14.35 17.90 14.37
C ASP A 21 -14.33 16.67 13.44
N GLY A 22 -13.31 15.81 13.56
CA GLY A 22 -13.12 14.62 12.74
C GLY A 22 -12.30 14.85 11.46
N THR A 23 -11.93 16.10 11.15
CA THR A 23 -11.07 16.40 10.01
C THR A 23 -9.68 15.79 10.21
N ILE A 24 -9.09 15.26 9.13
CA ILE A 24 -7.71 14.75 9.13
C ILE A 24 -6.89 15.58 8.15
N GLU A 25 -5.79 16.15 8.62
CA GLU A 25 -4.76 16.77 7.80
C GLU A 25 -3.60 15.79 7.64
N ARG A 26 -3.36 15.32 6.41
CA ARG A 26 -2.19 14.50 6.07
C ARG A 26 -1.04 15.42 5.66
N ILE A 27 0.03 15.44 6.45
CA ILE A 27 1.13 16.40 6.32
C ILE A 27 2.27 15.84 5.46
N ALA A 28 2.65 14.58 5.66
CA ALA A 28 3.75 13.94 4.93
C ALA A 28 3.44 12.48 4.56
N GLY A 29 4.15 11.96 3.55
CA GLY A 29 3.97 10.58 3.08
C GLY A 29 2.87 10.40 2.03
N ASN A 30 2.34 11.49 1.48
CA ASN A 30 1.31 11.48 0.42
C ASN A 30 1.90 11.62 -0.99
N GLU A 31 3.23 11.65 -1.10
CA GLU A 31 3.95 11.69 -2.36
C GLU A 31 3.61 10.43 -3.18
N VAL A 32 3.25 10.62 -4.45
CA VAL A 32 2.94 9.50 -5.37
C VAL A 32 3.95 9.51 -6.50
N SER A 33 4.68 8.40 -6.66
CA SER A 33 5.49 8.18 -7.86
C SER A 33 4.58 7.74 -9.02
N PRO A 34 4.78 8.20 -10.26
CA PRO A 34 4.06 7.67 -11.41
C PRO A 34 4.41 6.19 -11.67
N ALA A 35 3.49 5.47 -12.31
CA ALA A 35 3.75 4.13 -12.83
C ALA A 35 4.55 4.24 -14.13
N ASP A 36 5.75 3.66 -14.15
CA ASP A 36 6.62 3.64 -15.34
C ASP A 36 7.64 2.49 -15.26
N LEU A 37 8.53 2.42 -16.25
CA LEU A 37 9.78 1.69 -16.21
C LEU A 37 10.76 2.35 -15.24
N ASP A 38 11.21 1.61 -14.24
CA ASP A 38 12.36 1.98 -13.44
C ASP A 38 13.65 1.61 -14.20
N PRO A 39 14.45 2.59 -14.65
CA PRO A 39 15.67 2.32 -15.41
C PRO A 39 16.77 1.66 -14.58
N GLN A 40 16.72 1.76 -13.24
CA GLN A 40 17.72 1.15 -12.37
C GLN A 40 17.47 -0.35 -12.19
N THR A 41 16.20 -0.76 -12.07
CA THR A 41 15.82 -2.16 -11.79
C THR A 41 15.27 -2.90 -13.01
N GLY A 42 14.85 -2.19 -14.05
CA GLY A 42 14.17 -2.75 -15.22
C GLY A 42 12.73 -3.20 -14.94
N VAL A 43 12.16 -2.85 -13.79
CA VAL A 43 10.77 -3.15 -13.44
C VAL A 43 9.84 -2.18 -14.15
N VAL A 44 8.82 -2.69 -14.83
CA VAL A 44 7.73 -1.90 -15.40
C VAL A 44 6.54 -1.94 -14.46
N SER A 45 5.98 -0.77 -14.16
CA SER A 45 4.77 -0.66 -13.37
C SER A 45 3.60 -0.10 -14.19
N LYS A 46 2.37 -0.45 -13.81
CA LYS A 46 1.14 0.07 -14.42
C LYS A 46 0.02 0.17 -13.39
N ASP A 47 -0.68 1.30 -13.40
CA ASP A 47 -1.89 1.50 -12.60
C ASP A 47 -3.13 0.97 -13.33
N ILE A 48 -3.99 0.28 -12.58
CA ILE A 48 -5.30 -0.17 -13.04
C ILE A 48 -6.37 0.21 -12.03
N VAL A 49 -7.56 0.56 -12.51
CA VAL A 49 -8.75 0.71 -11.68
C VAL A 49 -9.47 -0.63 -11.65
N ILE A 50 -9.71 -1.16 -10.45
CA ILE A 50 -10.39 -2.43 -10.21
C ILE A 50 -11.89 -2.19 -10.11
N ILE A 51 -12.30 -1.17 -9.37
CA ILE A 51 -13.72 -0.81 -9.14
C ILE A 51 -13.90 0.68 -9.45
N PRO A 52 -14.42 1.05 -10.64
CA PRO A 52 -14.56 2.44 -11.06
C PRO A 52 -15.42 3.30 -10.14
N GLU A 53 -16.48 2.72 -9.58
CA GLU A 53 -17.50 3.44 -8.80
C GLU A 53 -16.95 3.94 -7.46
N THR A 54 -15.98 3.22 -6.88
CA THR A 54 -15.34 3.53 -5.60
C THR A 54 -13.92 4.07 -5.77
N GLY A 55 -13.35 3.98 -6.98
CA GLY A 55 -11.97 4.38 -7.27
C GLY A 55 -10.90 3.39 -6.78
N VAL A 56 -11.29 2.18 -6.37
CA VAL A 56 -10.33 1.16 -5.93
C VAL A 56 -9.42 0.81 -7.09
N SER A 57 -8.11 0.92 -6.88
CA SER A 57 -7.07 0.74 -7.89
C SER A 57 -5.89 -0.05 -7.32
N ALA A 58 -5.08 -0.60 -8.22
CA ALA A 58 -3.84 -1.27 -7.86
C ALA A 58 -2.74 -0.92 -8.87
N ARG A 59 -1.49 -0.91 -8.39
CA ARG A 59 -0.31 -0.84 -9.24
C ARG A 59 0.27 -2.24 -9.42
N LEU A 60 0.32 -2.69 -10.67
CA LEU A 60 0.97 -3.93 -11.06
C LEU A 60 2.44 -3.67 -11.35
N TYR A 61 3.33 -4.50 -10.83
CA TYR A 61 4.76 -4.47 -11.11
C TYR A 61 5.14 -5.76 -11.83
N ARG A 62 5.91 -5.63 -12.92
CA ARG A 62 6.48 -6.77 -13.63
C ARG A 62 7.94 -6.51 -14.00
N PRO A 63 8.84 -7.49 -13.82
CA PRO A 63 10.16 -7.41 -14.41
C PRO A 63 10.05 -7.42 -15.94
N ASN A 64 10.87 -6.61 -16.61
CA ASN A 64 10.93 -6.56 -18.07
C ASN A 64 11.73 -7.76 -18.62
N LEU A 65 11.14 -8.96 -18.56
CA LEU A 65 11.75 -10.21 -19.04
C LEU A 65 11.49 -10.43 -20.53
N THR A 66 12.53 -10.86 -21.26
CA THR A 66 12.49 -11.13 -22.72
C THR A 66 12.08 -12.56 -23.09
N SER A 67 11.76 -13.43 -22.12
CA SER A 67 11.38 -14.83 -22.40
C SER A 67 9.85 -15.02 -22.34
N GLU A 68 9.23 -15.37 -23.46
CA GLU A 68 7.78 -15.26 -23.67
C GLU A 68 6.88 -16.26 -22.88
N HIS A 69 7.42 -17.19 -22.10
CA HIS A 69 6.60 -18.29 -21.55
C HIS A 69 6.81 -18.65 -20.06
N LYS A 70 7.47 -17.80 -19.26
CA LYS A 70 7.62 -18.06 -17.82
C LYS A 70 6.54 -17.34 -17.00
N LYS A 71 5.65 -18.10 -16.34
CA LYS A 71 4.71 -17.54 -15.36
C LYS A 71 5.50 -16.94 -14.19
N LEU A 72 5.12 -15.74 -13.76
CA LEU A 72 5.67 -15.11 -12.58
C LEU A 72 4.74 -15.36 -11.39
N PRO A 73 5.26 -15.61 -10.18
CA PRO A 73 4.41 -15.71 -9.00
C PRO A 73 3.71 -14.37 -8.72
N LEU A 74 2.48 -14.45 -8.20
CA LEU A 74 1.63 -13.31 -7.89
C LEU A 74 1.76 -12.91 -6.42
N VAL A 75 1.89 -11.61 -6.15
CA VAL A 75 1.87 -11.04 -4.80
C VAL A 75 0.47 -10.49 -4.51
N MET A 76 -0.05 -10.74 -3.31
CA MET A 76 -1.42 -10.40 -2.90
C MET A 76 -1.50 -9.48 -1.68
N GLU A 77 -2.60 -8.72 -1.66
CA GLU A 77 -3.10 -7.93 -0.54
C GLU A 77 -3.87 -8.82 0.46
N THR A 78 -3.95 -8.40 1.73
CA THR A 78 -4.68 -9.10 2.79
C THR A 78 -5.97 -8.36 3.14
N GLU A 79 -7.11 -8.91 2.73
CA GLU A 79 -8.42 -8.28 2.87
C GLU A 79 -8.84 -8.07 4.34
N GLY A 80 -9.41 -6.89 4.62
CA GLY A 80 -9.94 -6.52 5.92
C GLY A 80 -8.89 -6.27 7.00
N GLU A 81 -7.65 -6.02 6.58
CA GLU A 81 -6.56 -5.58 7.45
C GLU A 81 -6.10 -4.18 7.03
N ASP A 82 -5.75 -3.34 8.00
CA ASP A 82 -5.22 -2.00 7.72
C ASP A 82 -3.75 -2.08 7.27
N HIS A 83 -3.22 -0.98 6.74
CA HIS A 83 -1.81 -0.84 6.42
C HIS A 83 -0.95 -1.32 7.59
N VAL A 84 0.08 -2.13 7.29
CA VAL A 84 1.05 -2.69 8.26
C VAL A 84 0.45 -3.52 9.42
N PHE A 85 -0.77 -4.06 9.29
CA PHE A 85 -1.43 -4.88 10.32
C PHE A 85 -0.55 -5.98 10.95
N HIS A 86 0.29 -6.63 10.14
CA HIS A 86 1.14 -7.74 10.56
C HIS A 86 2.24 -7.31 11.55
N ILE A 87 2.53 -6.01 11.68
CA ILE A 87 3.43 -5.49 12.72
C ILE A 87 2.68 -5.36 14.05
N PHE A 88 1.42 -4.93 14.00
CA PHE A 88 0.60 -4.71 15.20
C PHE A 88 0.06 -6.00 15.81
N ASN A 89 -0.23 -7.01 14.98
CA ASN A 89 -0.64 -8.33 15.44
C ASN A 89 0.02 -9.45 14.62
N PRO A 90 1.33 -9.72 14.83
CA PRO A 90 2.10 -10.65 14.00
C PRO A 90 1.65 -12.11 14.11
N ASN A 91 0.93 -12.45 15.18
CA ASN A 91 0.46 -13.81 15.44
C ASN A 91 -0.99 -14.04 14.95
N CYS A 92 -1.64 -13.06 14.32
CA CYS A 92 -2.98 -13.26 13.78
C CYS A 92 -2.93 -14.20 12.56
N GLU A 93 -4.04 -14.91 12.32
CA GLU A 93 -4.14 -15.89 11.23
C GLU A 93 -3.78 -15.28 9.87
N LYS A 94 -4.27 -14.06 9.60
CA LYS A 94 -3.99 -13.35 8.36
C LYS A 94 -2.52 -12.94 8.22
N ALA A 95 -1.84 -12.54 9.31
CA ALA A 95 -0.42 -12.19 9.30
C ALA A 95 0.44 -13.44 9.07
N LEU A 96 0.06 -14.55 9.70
CA LEU A 96 0.71 -15.85 9.50
C LEU A 96 0.51 -16.37 8.07
N ASN A 97 -0.69 -16.22 7.50
CA ASN A 97 -0.96 -16.62 6.11
C ASN A 97 -0.19 -15.75 5.11
N MET A 98 -0.14 -14.43 5.33
CA MET A 98 0.71 -13.52 4.56
C MET A 98 2.19 -13.95 4.63
N MET A 99 2.69 -14.26 5.84
CA MET A 99 4.07 -14.69 6.05
C MET A 99 4.37 -16.06 5.41
N LYS A 100 3.41 -17.00 5.41
CA LYS A 100 3.54 -18.30 4.74
C LYS A 100 3.57 -18.13 3.21
N CYS A 101 2.70 -17.31 2.64
CA CYS A 101 2.72 -16.99 1.22
C CYS A 101 4.06 -16.36 0.82
N LEU A 102 4.58 -15.44 1.64
CA LEU A 102 5.90 -14.85 1.43
C LEU A 102 7.03 -15.89 1.53
N ALA A 103 6.99 -16.76 2.54
CA ALA A 103 8.00 -17.81 2.72
C ALA A 103 7.99 -18.83 1.58
N SER A 104 6.80 -19.27 1.12
CA SER A 104 6.64 -20.16 -0.04
C SER A 104 7.17 -19.51 -1.32
N PHE A 105 6.86 -18.23 -1.54
CA PHE A 105 7.41 -17.47 -2.67
C PHE A 105 8.94 -17.41 -2.66
N ILE A 106 9.55 -17.14 -1.50
CA ILE A 106 11.01 -17.05 -1.36
C ILE A 106 11.68 -18.41 -1.58
N ASN A 107 11.09 -19.47 -1.02
CA ASN A 107 11.70 -20.79 -1.01
C ASN A 107 11.42 -21.62 -2.28
N GLN A 108 10.50 -21.17 -3.16
CA GLN A 108 10.18 -21.82 -4.44
C GLN A 108 9.91 -23.34 -4.32
N GLU A 109 9.12 -23.76 -3.34
CA GLU A 109 8.49 -25.09 -3.35
C GLU A 109 7.21 -25.12 -4.20
#